data_AF-A0A7G9BLL7-F1
#
_entry.id   AF-A0A7G9BLL7-F1
#
_cell.length_a   1.000
_cell.length_b   1.000
_cell.length_c   1.000
_cell.angle_alpha   90.00
_cell.angle_beta   90.00
_cell.angle_gamma   90.00
#
_symmetry.space_group_name_H-M   'P 1'
#
loop_
_entity.id
_entity.type
_entity.pdbx_description
1 polymer ?
#
loop_
_entity_poly.entity_id
_entity_poly.type
_entity_poly.pdbx_seq_one_letter_code
_entity_poly.pdbx_strand_id
1 'polypeptide(L)'
;MTIRCSLIRFIILFILMCPCFLHLVYAQDFYGERRNEWLRKAEENKPVLHERLINPVNLGRLEEDKQAFQGWKINASMSIDSLYHSGFTSQSGVIVDFGAHYTGHFSFSLENFNSTPDAPLRLKFTFGEVPAELAVPFDPYPGGLSRAWLQDEIVTVTEIPTTITIPRRLAFRYVKVELISPSIAYDFKIANMQIKATTSANSEIEPLSAATSSVIRDIDRIGLITLQECMQTVYEDGPKRDQRLWIGDLYLEALANNFSFKNHGLTKRCLYLLAALSDLEGYLHGTVFEKPKPHPQEGQKLLDYALLYNVALKDYYEITEDKETAVDLWPVAKKQLELLKLFLDETGMIDYDRAAKDIWIFIDWKDGLHKAGAIQGLAIYSLKETYALAKRLNKENEVAELPALIRQMTDGARKQFFDKESNLFVSGEDQQVSYASQIWMVLGGVTTKKEGANIVKQLMQHENALTPGGPYLYHYFLQAMINCGMGLEAKEIMLNYWGKMVEKGADTFWEVYDPKDEYKSPYNFYPMNSYCHAWSCTPVYFIRKYPDIFQK
;
A
#
# COMPACT_ATOMS: atom_id res chain seq x y z
N MET A 1 41.32 13.60 -75.94
CA MET A 1 40.45 12.42 -76.10
C MET A 1 39.14 12.74 -75.37
N THR A 2 38.12 13.35 -75.98
CA THR A 2 37.01 12.68 -76.72
C THR A 2 36.59 11.37 -76.03
N ILE A 3 35.35 11.10 -75.59
CA ILE A 3 34.02 11.43 -76.14
C ILE A 3 32.90 10.93 -75.16
N ARG A 4 31.76 11.67 -75.11
CA ARG A 4 30.32 11.28 -74.90
C ARG A 4 29.84 10.63 -73.59
N CYS A 5 28.89 11.26 -72.85
CA CYS A 5 27.40 11.17 -72.92
C CYS A 5 26.91 10.45 -71.63
N SER A 6 25.82 10.77 -70.92
CA SER A 6 24.60 11.55 -71.22
C SER A 6 23.81 11.88 -69.93
N LEU A 7 23.23 13.08 -69.91
CA LEU A 7 21.86 13.44 -69.47
C LEU A 7 21.29 13.07 -68.07
N ILE A 8 20.90 14.14 -67.35
CA ILE A 8 19.57 14.43 -66.74
C ILE A 8 19.26 13.67 -65.43
N ARG A 9 18.96 14.29 -64.28
CA ARG A 9 18.12 15.48 -63.96
C ARG A 9 18.40 15.85 -62.50
N PHE A 10 18.69 17.11 -62.17
CA PHE A 10 18.33 17.65 -60.84
C PHE A 10 17.88 19.10 -61.02
N ILE A 11 16.61 19.32 -60.67
CA ILE A 11 15.88 20.57 -60.78
C ILE A 11 16.20 21.44 -59.56
N ILE A 12 16.40 22.72 -59.86
CA ILE A 12 16.59 23.86 -58.95
C ILE A 12 15.41 23.94 -57.97
N LEU A 13 15.71 24.07 -56.67
CA LEU A 13 14.75 24.55 -55.67
C LEU A 13 15.37 25.73 -54.90
N PHE A 14 14.96 26.93 -55.27
CA PHE A 14 15.08 28.14 -54.46
C PHE A 14 13.64 28.62 -54.27
N ILE A 15 13.08 28.52 -53.06
CA ILE A 15 11.88 29.26 -52.63
C ILE A 15 11.87 29.29 -51.09
N LEU A 16 11.96 30.54 -50.60
CA LEU A 16 11.44 31.11 -49.35
C LEU A 16 11.45 30.27 -48.06
N MET A 17 12.34 30.69 -47.15
CA MET A 17 12.16 30.52 -45.71
C MET A 17 10.94 31.31 -45.23
N CYS A 18 9.88 30.58 -44.85
CA CYS A 18 8.82 31.05 -43.98
C CYS A 18 9.15 30.53 -42.57
N PRO A 19 9.37 31.36 -41.54
CA PRO A 19 9.45 30.84 -40.19
C PRO A 19 8.02 30.51 -39.75
N CYS A 20 7.62 29.26 -39.91
CA CYS A 20 6.51 28.71 -39.15
C CYS A 20 6.92 28.82 -37.67
N PHE A 21 6.43 29.86 -37.00
CA PHE A 21 6.29 29.90 -35.56
C PHE A 21 5.37 28.74 -35.16
N LEU A 22 5.95 27.56 -34.96
CA LEU A 22 5.37 26.55 -34.11
C LEU A 22 5.35 27.15 -32.70
N HIS A 23 4.23 27.76 -32.35
CA HIS A 23 3.88 27.98 -30.95
C HIS A 23 3.80 26.59 -30.30
N LEU A 24 4.92 26.14 -29.75
CA LEU A 24 4.92 25.21 -28.63
C LEU A 24 4.18 25.94 -27.51
N VAL A 25 2.86 25.76 -27.46
CA VAL A 25 2.07 26.08 -26.28
C VAL A 25 2.58 25.12 -25.20
N TYR A 26 3.56 25.57 -24.42
CA TYR A 26 3.90 24.90 -23.17
C TYR A 26 2.60 24.81 -22.38
N ALA A 27 2.17 23.59 -22.05
CA ALA A 27 1.03 23.38 -21.15
C ALA A 27 1.30 24.22 -19.89
N GLN A 28 0.45 25.21 -19.65
CA GLN A 28 0.57 26.09 -18.49
C GLN A 28 0.34 25.22 -17.25
N ASP A 29 1.29 25.21 -16.32
CA ASP A 29 1.19 24.44 -15.07
C ASP A 29 -0.07 24.85 -14.30
N PHE A 30 -1.04 23.95 -14.21
CA PHE A 30 -2.36 24.23 -13.64
C PHE A 30 -2.30 24.72 -12.19
N TYR A 31 -1.30 24.28 -11.41
CA TYR A 31 -1.12 24.67 -10.00
C TYR A 31 0.14 25.49 -9.74
N GLY A 32 0.85 25.98 -10.78
CA GLY A 32 2.23 26.46 -10.65
C GLY A 32 2.52 27.39 -9.47
N GLU A 33 1.66 28.37 -9.20
CA GLU A 33 1.85 29.32 -8.09
C GLU A 33 1.64 28.70 -6.69
N ARG A 34 0.91 27.58 -6.59
CA ARG A 34 0.55 26.92 -5.32
C ARG A 34 1.51 25.83 -4.91
N ARG A 35 2.22 25.21 -5.84
CA ARG A 35 3.05 24.01 -5.57
C ARG A 35 4.11 24.23 -4.51
N ASN A 36 4.84 25.34 -4.57
CA ASN A 36 5.89 25.65 -3.60
C ASN A 36 5.31 25.84 -2.19
N GLU A 37 4.15 26.48 -2.09
CA GLU A 37 3.46 26.65 -0.81
C GLU A 37 2.95 25.32 -0.26
N TRP A 38 2.39 24.45 -1.11
CA TRP A 38 1.97 23.11 -0.70
C TRP A 38 3.15 22.23 -0.27
N LEU A 39 4.31 22.27 -0.96
CA LEU A 39 5.52 21.59 -0.53
C LEU A 39 6.01 22.11 0.83
N ARG A 40 5.96 23.43 1.04
CA ARG A 40 6.30 24.06 2.33
C ARG A 40 5.38 23.57 3.44
N LYS A 41 4.06 23.60 3.23
CA LYS A 41 3.07 23.08 4.19
C LYS A 41 3.24 21.59 4.45
N ALA A 42 3.55 20.80 3.43
CA ALA A 42 3.86 19.39 3.62
C ALA A 42 5.09 19.22 4.52
N GLU A 43 6.15 19.98 4.29
CA GLU A 43 7.37 19.95 5.10
C GLU A 43 7.17 20.40 6.56
N GLU A 44 6.36 21.43 6.79
CA GLU A 44 5.97 21.85 8.14
C GLU A 44 5.20 20.77 8.92
N ASN A 45 4.51 19.88 8.21
CA ASN A 45 3.76 18.77 8.80
C ASN A 45 4.53 17.44 8.79
N LYS A 46 5.86 17.46 8.52
CA LYS A 46 6.71 16.29 8.64
C LYS A 46 6.81 15.84 10.09
N PRO A 47 6.40 14.61 10.45
CA PRO A 47 6.55 14.16 11.81
C PRO A 47 8.02 13.90 12.13
N VAL A 48 8.36 14.02 13.41
CA VAL A 48 9.62 13.52 13.96
C VAL A 48 9.43 12.01 14.20
N LEU A 49 10.41 11.21 13.77
CA LEU A 49 10.39 9.77 14.06
C LEU A 49 10.86 9.51 15.49
N HIS A 50 10.13 8.66 16.19
CA HIS A 50 10.47 8.15 17.51
C HIS A 50 11.37 6.93 17.36
N GLU A 51 12.48 6.94 18.09
CA GLU A 51 13.48 5.88 18.02
C GLU A 51 13.45 5.01 19.27
N ARG A 52 13.53 3.68 19.09
CA ARG A 52 13.70 2.71 20.19
C ARG A 52 14.81 1.73 19.84
N LEU A 53 15.68 1.44 20.81
CA LEU A 53 16.64 0.34 20.69
C LEU A 53 15.97 -0.94 21.14
N ILE A 54 15.89 -1.91 20.23
CA ILE A 54 15.30 -3.22 20.48
C ILE A 54 16.38 -4.28 20.31
N ASN A 55 16.52 -5.14 21.32
CA ASN A 55 17.42 -6.29 21.30
C ASN A 55 16.63 -7.55 20.92
N PRO A 56 17.28 -8.56 20.31
CA PRO A 56 16.64 -9.83 20.05
C PRO A 56 16.29 -10.58 21.33
N VAL A 57 15.26 -11.42 21.26
CA VAL A 57 14.72 -12.13 22.43
C VAL A 57 15.17 -13.58 22.49
N ASN A 58 15.27 -14.27 21.36
CA ASN A 58 15.54 -15.71 21.31
C ASN A 58 16.38 -16.09 20.09
N LEU A 59 17.01 -17.26 20.16
CA LEU A 59 17.51 -17.96 18.99
C LEU A 59 16.45 -18.93 18.47
N GLY A 60 16.35 -18.98 17.15
CA GLY A 60 15.37 -19.76 16.41
C GLY A 60 15.99 -20.88 15.60
N ARG A 61 15.24 -21.97 15.45
CA ARG A 61 15.49 -22.99 14.42
C ARG A 61 14.41 -22.92 13.36
N LEU A 62 14.81 -22.80 12.10
CA LEU A 62 13.91 -22.90 10.97
C LEU A 62 13.49 -24.35 10.75
N GLU A 63 12.19 -24.58 10.69
CA GLU A 63 11.59 -25.91 10.55
C GLU A 63 10.50 -25.88 9.46
N GLU A 64 10.47 -26.93 8.63
CA GLU A 64 9.34 -27.18 7.75
C GLU A 64 8.12 -27.58 8.58
N ASP A 65 6.99 -26.93 8.33
CA ASP A 65 5.71 -27.25 8.94
C ASP A 65 4.58 -26.94 7.96
N LYS A 66 3.93 -27.99 7.45
CA LYS A 66 2.83 -27.87 6.47
C LYS A 66 1.61 -27.11 6.99
N GLN A 67 1.46 -26.94 8.31
CA GLN A 67 0.37 -26.17 8.90
C GLN A 67 0.75 -24.69 9.07
N ALA A 68 2.04 -24.38 9.12
CA ALA A 68 2.53 -23.02 9.21
C ALA A 68 2.32 -22.27 7.90
N PHE A 69 2.20 -20.95 8.00
CA PHE A 69 2.07 -20.08 6.85
C PHE A 69 3.26 -20.28 5.90
N GLN A 70 2.96 -20.57 4.63
CA GLN A 70 3.97 -20.83 3.60
C GLN A 70 4.93 -22.00 3.92
N GLY A 71 4.50 -22.93 4.79
CA GLY A 71 5.22 -24.17 5.06
C GLY A 71 6.42 -24.06 6.00
N TRP A 72 6.66 -22.90 6.61
CA TRP A 72 7.84 -22.64 7.44
C TRP A 72 7.48 -22.00 8.78
N LYS A 73 8.15 -22.44 9.84
CA LYS A 73 8.10 -21.79 11.16
C LYS A 73 9.48 -21.63 11.76
N ILE A 74 9.60 -20.67 12.68
CA ILE A 74 10.76 -20.55 13.56
C ILE A 74 10.39 -21.10 14.94
N ASN A 75 11.08 -22.15 15.36
CA ASN A 75 11.02 -22.66 16.72
C ASN A 75 12.03 -21.89 17.59
N ALA A 76 11.55 -20.84 18.26
CA ALA A 76 12.34 -19.95 19.10
C ALA A 76 12.41 -20.45 20.55
N SER A 77 13.23 -21.47 20.81
CA SER A 77 13.32 -22.13 22.12
C SER A 77 14.69 -22.00 22.81
N MET A 78 15.68 -21.40 22.13
CA MET A 78 17.03 -21.26 22.65
C MET A 78 17.30 -19.85 23.19
N SER A 79 17.96 -19.76 24.35
CA SER A 79 18.35 -18.47 24.93
C SER A 79 19.33 -17.72 24.02
N ILE A 80 19.08 -16.42 23.85
CA ILE A 80 19.96 -15.49 23.15
C ILE A 80 21.37 -15.44 23.78
N ASP A 81 21.50 -15.71 25.08
CA ASP A 81 22.79 -15.68 25.78
C ASP A 81 23.82 -16.63 25.17
N SER A 82 23.38 -17.76 24.63
CA SER A 82 24.29 -18.75 24.03
C SER A 82 25.06 -18.18 22.82
N LEU A 83 24.45 -17.25 22.09
CA LEU A 83 25.07 -16.53 20.98
C LEU A 83 26.26 -15.69 21.43
N TYR A 84 26.13 -15.04 22.59
CA TYR A 84 27.07 -14.04 23.07
C TYR A 84 28.27 -14.61 23.83
N HIS A 85 28.23 -15.90 24.19
CA HIS A 85 29.26 -16.53 25.02
C HIS A 85 30.09 -17.59 24.29
N SER A 86 29.82 -17.82 23.00
CA SER A 86 30.49 -18.85 22.20
C SER A 86 31.11 -18.27 20.94
N GLY A 87 32.14 -18.95 20.41
CA GLY A 87 32.70 -18.65 19.11
C GLY A 87 31.65 -18.76 18.00
N PHE A 88 31.67 -17.84 17.04
CA PHE A 88 30.63 -17.73 16.02
C PHE A 88 30.83 -18.75 14.90
N THR A 89 32.07 -19.24 14.69
CA THR A 89 32.35 -20.22 13.63
C THR A 89 31.48 -21.48 13.78
N SER A 90 31.25 -21.96 15.00
CA SER A 90 30.35 -23.11 15.26
C SER A 90 28.86 -22.77 15.25
N GLN A 91 28.50 -21.50 15.10
CA GLN A 91 27.14 -20.98 15.15
C GLN A 91 26.70 -20.37 13.81
N SER A 92 27.51 -20.49 12.75
CA SER A 92 27.17 -20.00 11.41
C SER A 92 25.83 -20.57 10.94
N GLY A 93 24.94 -19.69 10.43
CA GLY A 93 23.57 -20.03 10.07
C GLY A 93 22.55 -19.85 11.19
N VAL A 94 22.96 -19.31 12.35
CA VAL A 94 22.05 -18.98 13.45
C VAL A 94 20.94 -18.04 12.98
N ILE A 95 19.72 -18.28 13.48
CA ILE A 95 18.57 -17.40 13.29
C ILE A 95 18.27 -16.75 14.62
N VAL A 96 18.08 -15.44 14.57
CA VAL A 96 17.78 -14.58 15.72
C VAL A 96 16.36 -14.06 15.55
N ASP A 97 15.53 -14.24 16.59
CA ASP A 97 14.15 -13.74 16.64
C ASP A 97 14.10 -12.49 17.52
N PHE A 98 13.59 -11.39 16.95
CA PHE A 98 13.36 -10.14 17.68
C PHE A 98 12.03 -10.12 18.45
N GLY A 99 11.19 -11.14 18.26
CA GLY A 99 9.93 -11.34 18.99
C GLY A 99 8.74 -10.61 18.39
N ALA A 100 8.97 -9.61 17.54
CA ALA A 100 7.96 -8.89 16.77
C ALA A 100 8.58 -8.30 15.50
N HIS A 101 7.73 -7.75 14.64
CA HIS A 101 8.16 -6.98 13.46
C HIS A 101 8.69 -5.59 13.86
N TYR A 102 9.81 -5.19 13.28
CA TYR A 102 10.40 -3.86 13.47
C TYR A 102 10.97 -3.28 12.18
N THR A 103 10.88 -1.95 12.06
CA THR A 103 11.39 -1.16 10.95
C THR A 103 12.46 -0.19 11.44
N GLY A 104 13.68 -0.24 10.91
CA GLY A 104 14.78 0.56 11.42
C GLY A 104 16.16 0.21 10.87
N HIS A 105 17.20 0.60 11.59
CA HIS A 105 18.60 0.29 11.22
C HIS A 105 19.18 -0.76 12.16
N PHE A 106 19.65 -1.87 11.60
CA PHE A 106 20.25 -2.97 12.36
C PHE A 106 21.72 -2.69 12.68
N SER A 107 22.13 -3.01 13.90
CA SER A 107 23.52 -2.92 14.36
C SER A 107 23.94 -4.20 15.08
N PHE A 108 25.21 -4.56 14.92
CA PHE A 108 25.82 -5.69 15.63
C PHE A 108 27.22 -5.34 16.09
N SER A 109 27.65 -5.94 17.20
CA SER A 109 28.98 -5.78 17.78
C SER A 109 29.72 -7.10 17.77
N LEU A 110 31.01 -7.07 17.44
CA LEU A 110 31.89 -8.24 17.42
C LEU A 110 33.03 -8.05 18.42
N GLU A 111 33.44 -9.16 19.05
CA GLU A 111 34.59 -9.24 19.94
C GLU A 111 35.48 -10.44 19.58
N ASN A 112 36.75 -10.36 19.94
CA ASN A 112 37.70 -11.46 19.77
C ASN A 112 37.28 -12.66 20.63
N PHE A 113 37.45 -13.87 20.12
CA PHE A 113 37.20 -15.10 20.88
C PHE A 113 38.44 -15.99 20.87
N ASN A 114 39.13 -16.04 22.02
CA ASN A 114 40.27 -16.94 22.33
C ASN A 114 41.49 -16.86 21.39
N SER A 115 41.50 -15.97 20.40
CA SER A 115 42.51 -15.91 19.33
C SER A 115 42.58 -14.50 18.73
N THR A 116 43.69 -14.20 18.05
CA THR A 116 43.93 -12.88 17.42
C THR A 116 43.41 -12.89 15.98
N PRO A 117 42.47 -12.01 15.60
CA PRO A 117 42.05 -11.86 14.22
C PRO A 117 43.21 -11.45 13.33
N ASP A 118 43.50 -12.27 12.31
CA ASP A 118 44.59 -12.06 11.36
C ASP A 118 44.10 -11.81 9.92
N ALA A 119 42.77 -11.81 9.71
CA ALA A 119 42.14 -11.55 8.42
C ALA A 119 40.76 -10.86 8.60
N PRO A 120 40.21 -10.25 7.53
CA PRO A 120 38.83 -9.79 7.53
C PRO A 120 37.82 -10.94 7.61
N LEU A 121 36.69 -10.72 8.27
CA LEU A 121 35.53 -11.62 8.26
C LEU A 121 34.46 -11.13 7.28
N ARG A 122 33.73 -12.07 6.66
CA ARG A 122 32.57 -11.76 5.81
C ARG A 122 31.33 -12.46 6.35
N LEU A 123 30.36 -11.65 6.76
CA LEU A 123 29.06 -12.12 7.26
C LEU A 123 27.98 -11.83 6.24
N LYS A 124 27.10 -12.79 5.99
CA LYS A 124 25.83 -12.58 5.30
C LYS A 124 24.72 -12.50 6.33
N PHE A 125 23.91 -11.45 6.24
CA PHE A 125 22.68 -11.29 6.96
C PHE A 125 21.52 -11.49 5.99
N THR A 126 20.50 -12.26 6.39
CA THR A 126 19.21 -12.34 5.67
C THR A 126 18.11 -11.92 6.65
N PHE A 127 17.36 -10.89 6.30
CA PHE A 127 16.30 -10.30 7.13
C PHE A 127 14.94 -10.72 6.58
N GLY A 128 14.11 -11.33 7.44
CA GLY A 128 12.77 -11.81 7.07
C GLY A 128 11.68 -11.23 7.98
N GLU A 129 10.58 -10.78 7.38
CA GLU A 129 9.33 -10.50 8.08
C GLU A 129 8.64 -11.82 8.47
N VAL A 130 8.71 -12.83 7.61
CA VAL A 130 8.17 -14.19 7.84
C VAL A 130 9.25 -15.28 7.71
N PRO A 131 9.05 -16.47 8.32
CA PRO A 131 10.05 -17.55 8.30
C PRO A 131 10.48 -18.00 6.90
N ALA A 132 9.54 -18.01 5.94
CA ALA A 132 9.80 -18.48 4.59
C ALA A 132 10.85 -17.63 3.85
N GLU A 133 11.00 -16.34 4.19
CA GLU A 133 12.05 -15.47 3.62
C GLU A 133 13.46 -15.90 4.02
N LEU A 134 13.62 -16.68 5.10
CA LEU A 134 14.91 -17.26 5.50
C LEU A 134 15.17 -18.64 4.89
N ALA A 135 14.11 -19.30 4.42
CA ALA A 135 14.15 -20.66 3.91
C ALA A 135 14.37 -20.72 2.39
N VAL A 136 13.73 -19.79 1.68
CA VAL A 136 13.68 -19.79 0.22
C VAL A 136 14.92 -19.08 -0.33
N PRO A 137 15.73 -19.74 -1.18
CA PRO A 137 16.83 -19.08 -1.85
C PRO A 137 16.34 -17.91 -2.70
N PHE A 138 16.97 -16.76 -2.54
CA PHE A 138 16.66 -15.57 -3.34
C PHE A 138 17.20 -15.64 -4.77
N ASP A 139 18.16 -16.55 -5.03
CA ASP A 139 18.86 -16.66 -6.31
C ASP A 139 18.85 -18.12 -6.82
N PRO A 140 18.68 -18.35 -8.15
CA PRO A 140 18.42 -17.35 -9.19
C PRO A 140 17.04 -16.69 -9.01
N TYR A 141 17.00 -15.35 -9.10
CA TYR A 141 15.82 -14.57 -8.75
C TYR A 141 14.69 -14.68 -9.81
N PRO A 142 13.48 -15.15 -9.45
CA PRO A 142 12.39 -15.36 -10.41
C PRO A 142 11.35 -14.23 -10.45
N GLY A 143 11.45 -13.24 -9.57
CA GLY A 143 10.39 -12.25 -9.36
C GLY A 143 10.32 -11.13 -10.41
N GLY A 144 9.16 -10.47 -10.50
CA GLY A 144 8.88 -9.39 -11.45
C GLY A 144 9.32 -7.99 -10.98
N LEU A 145 9.53 -7.80 -9.66
CA LEU A 145 10.09 -6.55 -9.10
C LEU A 145 11.61 -6.62 -9.00
N SER A 146 12.26 -5.52 -8.63
CA SER A 146 13.71 -5.52 -8.42
C SER A 146 14.11 -6.46 -7.27
N ARG A 147 15.05 -7.38 -7.53
CA ARG A 147 15.71 -8.26 -6.54
C ARG A 147 16.26 -7.48 -5.34
N ALA A 148 16.63 -6.21 -5.53
CA ALA A 148 17.20 -5.37 -4.49
C ALA A 148 16.23 -5.05 -3.33
N TRP A 149 14.93 -5.31 -3.49
CA TRP A 149 13.97 -5.20 -2.39
C TRP A 149 14.12 -6.31 -1.36
N LEU A 150 14.59 -7.49 -1.76
CA LEU A 150 14.93 -8.53 -0.78
C LEU A 150 16.08 -8.03 0.11
N GLN A 151 16.01 -8.38 1.39
CA GLN A 151 16.88 -7.83 2.41
C GLN A 151 17.94 -8.87 2.80
N ASP A 152 18.95 -9.01 1.95
CA ASP A 152 20.19 -9.72 2.27
C ASP A 152 21.41 -8.82 2.12
N GLU A 153 22.25 -8.78 3.14
CA GLU A 153 23.39 -7.85 3.24
C GLU A 153 24.66 -8.65 3.50
N ILE A 154 25.71 -8.38 2.73
CA ILE A 154 27.04 -8.97 2.97
C ILE A 154 27.96 -7.88 3.53
N VAL A 155 28.39 -8.07 4.78
CA VAL A 155 29.25 -7.13 5.49
C VAL A 155 30.65 -7.72 5.62
N THR A 156 31.65 -6.97 5.16
CA THR A 156 33.06 -7.30 5.36
C THR A 156 33.59 -6.47 6.53
N VAL A 157 34.11 -7.12 7.57
CA VAL A 157 34.62 -6.46 8.77
C VAL A 157 36.11 -6.68 8.86
N THR A 158 36.86 -5.58 8.89
CA THR A 158 38.34 -5.58 8.82
C THR A 158 39.00 -5.49 10.19
N GLU A 159 38.27 -5.07 11.23
CA GLU A 159 38.79 -4.82 12.57
C GLU A 159 37.83 -5.38 13.63
N ILE A 160 38.37 -6.05 14.65
CA ILE A 160 37.64 -6.55 15.82
C ILE A 160 38.46 -6.19 17.07
N PRO A 161 37.85 -5.68 18.15
CA PRO A 161 36.41 -5.45 18.36
C PRO A 161 35.88 -4.27 17.55
N THR A 162 34.61 -4.34 17.15
CA THR A 162 33.93 -3.25 16.44
C THR A 162 32.41 -3.34 16.60
N THR A 163 31.73 -2.22 16.33
CA THR A 163 30.27 -2.16 16.17
C THR A 163 29.96 -1.60 14.80
N ILE A 164 29.11 -2.29 14.06
CA ILE A 164 28.70 -1.91 12.71
C ILE A 164 27.20 -1.72 12.66
N THR A 165 26.76 -0.63 12.03
CA THR A 165 25.37 -0.38 11.67
C THR A 165 25.21 -0.57 10.16
N ILE A 166 24.25 -1.39 9.75
CA ILE A 166 23.87 -1.52 8.34
C ILE A 166 23.18 -0.20 7.91
N PRO A 167 23.68 0.49 6.86
CA PRO A 167 23.14 1.79 6.46
C PRO A 167 21.72 1.74 5.88
N ARG A 168 21.31 0.60 5.33
CA ARG A 168 19.97 0.37 4.80
C ARG A 168 18.96 0.34 5.96
N ARG A 169 17.83 1.03 5.80
CA ARG A 169 16.66 0.81 6.65
C ARG A 169 16.00 -0.51 6.25
N LEU A 170 15.78 -1.37 7.23
CA LEU A 170 15.28 -2.72 7.08
C LEU A 170 13.94 -2.86 7.81
N ALA A 171 13.10 -3.80 7.37
CA ALA A 171 11.86 -4.20 8.04
C ALA A 171 11.83 -5.72 8.22
N PHE A 172 11.83 -6.21 9.46
CA PHE A 172 11.95 -7.65 9.73
C PHE A 172 11.52 -8.02 11.15
N ARG A 173 11.33 -9.32 11.37
CA ARG A 173 11.32 -9.95 12.70
C ARG A 173 12.54 -10.85 12.92
N TYR A 174 12.95 -11.57 11.87
CA TYR A 174 13.99 -12.58 11.96
C TYR A 174 15.26 -12.14 11.22
N VAL A 175 16.41 -12.52 11.78
CA VAL A 175 17.73 -12.31 11.15
C VAL A 175 18.50 -13.63 11.12
N LYS A 176 18.84 -14.11 9.92
CA LYS A 176 19.78 -15.22 9.73
C LYS A 176 21.18 -14.68 9.52
N VAL A 177 22.17 -15.20 10.25
CA VAL A 177 23.57 -14.75 10.15
C VAL A 177 24.47 -15.92 9.74
N GLU A 178 25.17 -15.76 8.61
CA GLU A 178 26.03 -16.78 8.01
C GLU A 178 27.46 -16.27 7.85
N LEU A 179 28.44 -17.05 8.29
CA LEU A 179 29.86 -16.80 8.04
C LEU A 179 30.23 -17.34 6.66
N ILE A 180 30.57 -16.44 5.73
CA ILE A 180 30.87 -16.80 4.33
C ILE A 180 32.28 -17.40 4.18
N SER A 181 33.24 -16.88 4.94
CA SER A 181 34.66 -17.27 4.83
C SER A 181 35.25 -17.45 6.23
N PRO A 182 35.21 -18.66 6.81
CA PRO A 182 35.81 -18.91 8.12
C PRO A 182 37.33 -18.84 8.05
N SER A 183 37.96 -18.26 9.08
CA SER A 183 39.42 -18.37 9.28
C SER A 183 39.73 -19.69 9.99
N ILE A 184 40.90 -20.27 9.69
CA ILE A 184 41.43 -21.43 10.41
C ILE A 184 42.18 -20.96 11.68
N ALA A 185 42.66 -19.71 11.69
CA ALA A 185 43.58 -19.19 12.70
C ALA A 185 42.89 -18.50 13.88
N TYR A 186 41.66 -18.02 13.71
CA TYR A 186 40.94 -17.32 14.76
C TYR A 186 39.41 -17.51 14.68
N ASP A 187 38.76 -17.20 15.80
CA ASP A 187 37.31 -17.10 15.93
C ASP A 187 36.93 -15.77 16.59
N PHE A 188 35.66 -15.41 16.48
CA PHE A 188 35.08 -14.21 17.05
C PHE A 188 33.75 -14.55 17.70
N LYS A 189 33.21 -13.66 18.52
CA LYS A 189 31.86 -13.79 19.05
C LYS A 189 31.06 -12.55 18.69
N ILE A 190 29.75 -12.74 18.57
CA ILE A 190 28.82 -11.62 18.54
C ILE A 190 28.66 -11.16 19.99
N ALA A 191 28.85 -9.87 20.26
CA ALA A 191 28.72 -9.30 21.61
C ALA A 191 27.37 -8.62 21.83
N ASN A 192 26.76 -8.10 20.76
CA ASN A 192 25.45 -7.47 20.81
C ASN A 192 24.79 -7.48 19.42
N MET A 193 23.47 -7.49 19.40
CA MET A 193 22.65 -7.19 18.23
C MET A 193 21.49 -6.30 18.65
N GLN A 194 21.16 -5.31 17.84
CA GLN A 194 20.01 -4.44 18.09
C GLN A 194 19.48 -3.85 16.78
N ILE A 195 18.20 -3.48 16.79
CA ILE A 195 17.63 -2.58 15.78
C ILE A 195 17.27 -1.25 16.45
N LYS A 196 17.65 -0.16 15.80
CA LYS A 196 17.11 1.17 16.11
C LYS A 196 15.81 1.34 15.32
N ALA A 197 14.70 0.91 15.92
CA ALA A 197 13.37 0.95 15.33
C ALA A 197 12.82 2.38 15.29
N THR A 198 12.11 2.74 14.21
CA THR A 198 11.60 4.09 13.95
C THR A 198 10.12 4.09 13.56
N THR A 199 9.35 5.03 14.09
CA THR A 199 7.95 5.28 13.67
C THR A 199 7.52 6.70 14.02
N SER A 200 6.54 7.27 13.31
CA SER A 200 5.86 8.51 13.68
C SER A 200 4.63 8.27 14.58
N ALA A 201 4.22 7.01 14.79
CA ALA A 201 3.09 6.63 15.63
C ALA A 201 3.54 6.38 17.08
N ASN A 202 3.29 7.37 17.96
CA ASN A 202 3.71 7.34 19.36
C ASN A 202 2.60 7.62 20.38
N SER A 203 1.37 7.82 19.90
CA SER A 203 0.26 8.26 20.73
C SER A 203 -0.34 7.09 21.50
N GLU A 204 -0.82 7.37 22.71
CA GLU A 204 -1.60 6.39 23.48
C GLU A 204 -2.91 6.09 22.76
N ILE A 205 -3.30 4.82 22.77
CA ILE A 205 -4.48 4.33 22.06
C ILE A 205 -5.52 3.94 23.11
N GLU A 206 -6.75 4.42 22.91
CA GLU A 206 -7.88 4.06 23.75
C GLU A 206 -8.08 2.53 23.79
N PRO A 207 -8.24 1.93 24.98
CA PRO A 207 -8.46 0.49 25.11
C PRO A 207 -9.82 0.10 24.55
N LEU A 208 -9.91 -1.12 24.01
CA LEU A 208 -11.18 -1.71 23.59
C LEU A 208 -12.04 -2.07 24.81
N SER A 209 -13.36 -2.19 24.61
CA SER A 209 -14.28 -2.68 25.64
C SER A 209 -13.81 -4.01 26.23
N ALA A 210 -13.97 -4.17 27.56
CA ALA A 210 -13.65 -5.42 28.26
C ALA A 210 -14.40 -6.64 27.66
N ALA A 211 -15.60 -6.43 27.11
CA ALA A 211 -16.43 -7.46 26.48
C ALA A 211 -15.91 -7.96 25.12
N THR A 212 -14.96 -7.26 24.49
CA THR A 212 -14.41 -7.63 23.18
C THR A 212 -13.81 -9.03 23.22
N SER A 213 -14.03 -9.87 22.20
CA SER A 213 -13.43 -11.22 22.17
C SER A 213 -11.90 -11.17 22.04
N SER A 214 -11.20 -12.22 22.48
CA SER A 214 -9.74 -12.31 22.36
C SER A 214 -9.27 -12.19 20.91
N VAL A 215 -9.92 -12.89 19.98
CA VAL A 215 -9.57 -12.86 18.55
C VAL A 215 -9.70 -11.45 17.97
N ILE A 216 -10.73 -10.68 18.35
CA ILE A 216 -10.87 -9.29 17.88
C ILE A 216 -9.82 -8.38 18.51
N ARG A 217 -9.46 -8.60 19.78
CA ARG A 217 -8.33 -7.90 20.41
C ARG A 217 -7.01 -8.18 19.69
N ASP A 218 -6.78 -9.42 19.26
CA ASP A 218 -5.58 -9.76 18.49
C ASP A 218 -5.59 -9.15 17.09
N ILE A 219 -6.73 -9.15 16.40
CA ILE A 219 -6.89 -8.48 15.11
C ILE A 219 -6.61 -6.98 15.23
N ASP A 220 -7.18 -6.30 16.23
CA ASP A 220 -6.92 -4.89 16.47
C ASP A 220 -5.44 -4.64 16.78
N ARG A 221 -4.85 -5.42 17.70
CA ARG A 221 -3.43 -5.29 18.06
C ARG A 221 -2.50 -5.45 16.85
N ILE A 222 -2.69 -6.48 16.04
CA ILE A 222 -1.87 -6.74 14.84
C ILE A 222 -2.08 -5.62 13.81
N GLY A 223 -3.31 -5.16 13.63
CA GLY A 223 -3.60 -4.00 12.78
C GLY A 223 -2.92 -2.72 13.25
N LEU A 224 -2.90 -2.45 14.56
CA LEU A 224 -2.20 -1.30 15.13
C LEU A 224 -0.69 -1.37 14.92
N ILE A 225 -0.08 -2.54 15.09
CA ILE A 225 1.35 -2.74 14.81
C ILE A 225 1.62 -2.52 13.31
N THR A 226 0.77 -3.07 12.43
CA THR A 226 0.90 -2.89 10.97
C THR A 226 0.90 -1.41 10.61
N LEU A 227 -0.08 -0.65 11.12
CA LEU A 227 -0.17 0.79 10.90
C LEU A 227 1.04 1.53 11.48
N GLN A 228 1.46 1.20 12.69
CA GLN A 228 2.62 1.82 13.35
C GLN A 228 3.90 1.69 12.52
N GLU A 229 4.16 0.50 11.98
CA GLU A 229 5.37 0.21 11.21
C GLU A 229 5.37 0.94 9.85
N CYS A 230 4.18 1.16 9.27
CA CYS A 230 3.96 1.88 8.02
C CYS A 230 3.93 3.42 8.18
N MET A 231 3.60 3.92 9.38
CA MET A 231 3.59 5.35 9.70
C MET A 231 5.02 5.88 9.92
N GLN A 232 5.66 6.37 8.85
CA GLN A 232 7.00 6.97 8.88
C GLN A 232 6.91 8.50 8.66
N THR A 233 7.79 9.09 7.84
CA THR A 233 7.69 10.51 7.47
C THR A 233 6.55 10.79 6.48
N VAL A 234 6.03 9.74 5.86
CA VAL A 234 4.75 9.62 5.16
C VAL A 234 4.06 8.35 5.64
N TYR A 235 2.82 8.15 5.21
CA TYR A 235 2.23 6.81 5.17
C TYR A 235 2.92 5.99 4.08
N GLU A 236 3.70 4.99 4.48
CA GLU A 236 4.31 4.03 3.55
C GLU A 236 3.33 2.86 3.35
N ASP A 237 3.16 2.41 2.11
CA ASP A 237 2.39 1.19 1.79
C ASP A 237 2.90 -0.03 2.57
N GLY A 238 4.22 -0.25 2.55
CA GLY A 238 4.91 -1.27 3.33
C GLY A 238 6.38 -0.89 3.63
N PRO A 239 6.89 -1.19 4.84
CA PRO A 239 8.21 -0.70 5.27
C PRO A 239 9.38 -1.52 4.70
N LYS A 240 9.16 -2.78 4.30
CA LYS A 240 10.14 -3.52 3.49
C LYS A 240 10.16 -2.97 2.07
N ARG A 241 8.96 -2.85 1.50
CA ARG A 241 8.66 -2.45 0.13
C ARG A 241 7.19 -1.97 0.06
N ASP A 242 6.86 -0.92 -0.69
CA ASP A 242 7.74 -0.08 -1.51
C ASP A 242 8.39 1.10 -0.75
N GLN A 243 8.10 1.24 0.55
CA GLN A 243 8.52 2.38 1.37
C GLN A 243 8.01 3.72 0.83
N ARG A 244 6.75 3.74 0.35
CA ARG A 244 6.28 4.84 -0.49
C ARG A 244 4.84 5.25 -0.21
N LEU A 245 4.55 6.53 -0.44
CA LEU A 245 3.21 7.08 -0.33
C LEU A 245 2.39 6.75 -1.57
N TRP A 246 1.37 5.93 -1.42
CA TRP A 246 0.36 5.61 -2.42
C TRP A 246 -1.01 6.14 -2.00
N ILE A 247 -1.82 6.65 -2.94
CA ILE A 247 -3.10 7.28 -2.58
C ILE A 247 -4.13 6.28 -2.04
N GLY A 248 -4.22 5.10 -2.65
CA GLY A 248 -5.15 4.05 -2.20
C GLY A 248 -4.85 3.61 -0.76
N ASP A 249 -3.58 3.42 -0.44
CA ASP A 249 -3.05 3.07 0.87
C ASP A 249 -3.26 4.20 1.88
N LEU A 250 -2.87 5.44 1.52
CA LEU A 250 -3.10 6.65 2.30
C LEU A 250 -4.54 6.75 2.78
N TYR A 251 -5.51 6.49 1.90
CA TYR A 251 -6.92 6.58 2.28
C TYR A 251 -7.26 5.61 3.42
N LEU A 252 -6.84 4.35 3.29
CA LEU A 252 -7.13 3.30 4.25
C LEU A 252 -6.35 3.46 5.56
N GLU A 253 -5.09 3.90 5.47
CA GLU A 253 -4.25 4.23 6.62
C GLU A 253 -4.81 5.43 7.39
N ALA A 254 -5.26 6.47 6.70
CA ALA A 254 -5.88 7.63 7.33
C ALA A 254 -7.16 7.23 8.08
N LEU A 255 -7.99 6.35 7.51
CA LEU A 255 -9.17 5.82 8.22
C LEU A 255 -8.77 5.09 9.50
N ALA A 256 -7.75 4.23 9.47
CA ALA A 256 -7.29 3.52 10.66
C ALA A 256 -6.68 4.49 11.70
N ASN A 257 -5.83 5.43 11.26
CA ASN A 257 -5.21 6.45 12.11
C ASN A 257 -6.25 7.34 12.81
N ASN A 258 -7.33 7.71 12.12
CA ASN A 258 -8.38 8.56 12.68
C ASN A 258 -9.03 8.00 13.95
N PHE A 259 -8.98 6.68 14.15
CA PHE A 259 -9.55 5.99 15.31
C PHE A 259 -8.49 5.35 16.21
N SER A 260 -7.20 5.49 15.91
CA SER A 260 -6.08 4.96 16.69
C SER A 260 -5.11 6.05 17.15
N PHE A 261 -4.00 6.26 16.43
CA PHE A 261 -2.92 7.18 16.79
C PHE A 261 -3.27 8.65 16.62
N LYS A 262 -4.28 8.97 15.80
CA LYS A 262 -4.78 10.35 15.55
C LYS A 262 -3.66 11.33 15.16
N ASN A 263 -2.62 10.84 14.47
CA ASN A 263 -1.59 11.69 13.90
C ASN A 263 -2.12 12.35 12.61
N HIS A 264 -3.02 13.32 12.76
CA HIS A 264 -3.64 14.00 11.64
C HIS A 264 -2.66 14.93 10.89
N GLY A 265 -1.55 15.32 11.53
CA GLY A 265 -0.45 16.04 10.88
C GLY A 265 0.17 15.23 9.75
N LEU A 266 0.38 13.92 9.96
CA LEU A 266 0.86 13.02 8.90
C LEU A 266 -0.11 12.94 7.71
N THR A 267 -1.42 12.83 7.97
CA THR A 267 -2.45 12.86 6.92
C THR A 267 -2.42 14.18 6.15
N LYS A 268 -2.35 15.31 6.85
CA LYS A 268 -2.22 16.64 6.25
C LYS A 268 -0.99 16.73 5.34
N ARG A 269 0.18 16.29 5.83
CA ARG A 269 1.42 16.23 5.04
C ARG A 269 1.22 15.46 3.75
N CYS A 270 0.70 14.24 3.83
CA CYS A 270 0.56 13.35 2.67
C CYS A 270 -0.38 13.95 1.61
N LEU A 271 -1.49 14.55 2.03
CA LEU A 271 -2.42 15.24 1.12
C LEU A 271 -1.73 16.39 0.37
N TYR A 272 -1.00 17.27 1.07
CA TYR A 272 -0.25 18.35 0.43
C TYR A 272 0.87 17.84 -0.48
N LEU A 273 1.58 16.78 -0.09
CA LEU A 273 2.67 16.20 -0.87
C LEU A 273 2.15 15.70 -2.23
N LEU A 274 1.04 14.96 -2.23
CA LEU A 274 0.39 14.45 -3.44
C LEU A 274 -0.15 15.59 -4.32
N ALA A 275 -0.77 16.61 -3.72
CA ALA A 275 -1.26 17.78 -4.45
C ALA A 275 -0.12 18.54 -5.16
N ALA A 276 0.96 18.82 -4.43
CA ALA A 276 2.10 19.58 -4.93
C ALA A 276 2.87 18.88 -6.05
N LEU A 277 2.83 17.54 -6.04
CA LEU A 277 3.53 16.68 -6.99
C LEU A 277 2.63 16.14 -8.11
N SER A 278 1.41 16.68 -8.27
CA SER A 278 0.56 16.44 -9.45
C SER A 278 1.27 16.81 -10.75
N ASP A 279 0.81 16.28 -11.89
CA ASP A 279 1.38 16.67 -13.19
C ASP A 279 0.96 18.09 -13.61
N LEU A 280 1.47 18.56 -14.75
CA LEU A 280 1.22 19.92 -15.26
C LEU A 280 -0.26 20.16 -15.62
N GLU A 281 -0.99 19.10 -15.99
CA GLU A 281 -2.41 19.16 -16.31
C GLU A 281 -3.29 19.04 -15.05
N GLY A 282 -2.70 18.77 -13.88
CA GLY A 282 -3.36 18.62 -12.60
C GLY A 282 -3.80 17.19 -12.26
N TYR A 283 -3.39 16.18 -13.02
CA TYR A 283 -3.56 14.77 -12.62
C TYR A 283 -2.74 14.47 -11.38
N LEU A 284 -3.36 13.78 -10.43
CA LEU A 284 -2.61 13.16 -9.35
C LEU A 284 -1.84 11.93 -9.85
N HIS A 285 -0.59 11.82 -9.43
CA HIS A 285 0.17 10.57 -9.55
C HIS A 285 -0.33 9.59 -8.49
N GLY A 286 -0.38 8.30 -8.82
CA GLY A 286 -0.78 7.27 -7.86
C GLY A 286 0.16 7.17 -6.67
N THR A 287 1.43 7.57 -6.87
CA THR A 287 2.47 7.51 -5.86
C THR A 287 3.51 8.61 -6.00
N VAL A 288 4.14 8.97 -4.88
CA VAL A 288 5.18 10.00 -4.79
C VAL A 288 6.32 9.55 -3.87
N PHE A 289 7.51 10.10 -4.09
CA PHE A 289 8.71 9.85 -3.30
C PHE A 289 9.11 11.10 -2.50
N GLU A 290 9.65 10.91 -1.30
CA GLU A 290 10.21 12.01 -0.50
C GLU A 290 11.69 12.29 -0.80
N LYS A 291 12.44 11.28 -1.26
CA LYS A 291 13.90 11.29 -1.35
C LYS A 291 14.37 11.06 -2.79
N PRO A 292 15.48 11.68 -3.23
CA PRO A 292 16.37 12.60 -2.48
C PRO A 292 15.75 13.99 -2.26
N LYS A 293 14.69 14.30 -2.99
CA LYS A 293 13.78 15.44 -2.78
C LYS A 293 12.36 15.01 -3.19
N PRO A 294 11.30 15.67 -2.73
CA PRO A 294 9.94 15.34 -3.13
C PRO A 294 9.77 15.34 -4.67
N HIS A 295 9.31 14.22 -5.24
CA HIS A 295 9.04 14.08 -6.68
C HIS A 295 8.01 12.97 -6.95
N PRO A 296 7.25 13.03 -8.05
CA PRO A 296 6.30 11.96 -8.39
C PRO A 296 6.99 10.78 -9.07
N GLN A 297 6.28 9.64 -9.13
CA GLN A 297 6.56 8.66 -10.17
C GLN A 297 5.90 9.12 -11.47
N GLU A 298 6.68 9.79 -12.33
CA GLU A 298 6.18 10.36 -13.57
C GLU A 298 5.43 9.33 -14.44
N GLY A 299 4.30 9.73 -15.01
CA GLY A 299 3.44 8.87 -15.84
C GLY A 299 2.59 7.85 -15.08
N GLN A 300 2.86 7.55 -13.81
CA GLN A 300 2.06 6.59 -13.05
C GLN A 300 0.81 7.24 -12.47
N LYS A 301 -0.26 7.26 -13.26
CA LYS A 301 -1.58 7.80 -12.91
C LYS A 301 -2.59 6.67 -12.76
N LEU A 302 -3.38 6.71 -11.70
CA LEU A 302 -4.44 5.74 -11.42
C LEU A 302 -5.76 6.47 -11.22
N LEU A 303 -6.78 6.12 -12.01
CA LEU A 303 -8.06 6.83 -12.01
C LEU A 303 -8.78 6.68 -10.66
N ASP A 304 -8.87 5.45 -10.16
CA ASP A 304 -9.47 5.14 -8.88
C ASP A 304 -8.75 5.81 -7.72
N TYR A 305 -7.42 5.86 -7.74
CA TYR A 305 -6.62 6.51 -6.69
C TYR A 305 -6.82 8.03 -6.69
N ALA A 306 -6.81 8.67 -7.86
CA ALA A 306 -7.10 10.10 -7.97
C ALA A 306 -8.49 10.44 -7.42
N LEU A 307 -9.49 9.57 -7.62
CA LEU A 307 -10.84 9.74 -7.08
C LEU A 307 -10.90 9.49 -5.56
N LEU A 308 -10.12 8.55 -5.03
CA LEU A 308 -10.02 8.29 -3.59
C LEU A 308 -9.31 9.42 -2.83
N TYR A 309 -8.44 10.19 -3.48
CA TYR A 309 -7.86 11.40 -2.89
C TYR A 309 -8.95 12.38 -2.42
N ASN A 310 -10.01 12.57 -3.22
CA ASN A 310 -11.12 13.44 -2.86
C ASN A 310 -11.84 12.95 -1.60
N VAL A 311 -12.03 11.63 -1.50
CA VAL A 311 -12.66 10.99 -0.34
C VAL A 311 -11.78 11.15 0.90
N ALA A 312 -10.47 10.92 0.77
CA ALA A 312 -9.51 11.12 1.85
C ALA A 312 -9.48 12.58 2.34
N LEU A 313 -9.52 13.56 1.43
CA LEU A 313 -9.59 14.99 1.80
C LEU A 313 -10.88 15.32 2.57
N LYS A 314 -12.01 14.77 2.12
CA LYS A 314 -13.30 14.94 2.80
C LYS A 314 -13.26 14.34 4.21
N ASP A 315 -12.81 13.10 4.35
CA ASP A 315 -12.77 12.40 5.64
C ASP A 315 -11.76 13.07 6.60
N TYR A 316 -10.63 13.56 6.08
CA TYR A 316 -9.70 14.40 6.83
C TYR A 316 -10.40 15.65 7.38
N TYR A 317 -11.17 16.37 6.56
CA TYR A 317 -11.87 17.56 7.03
C TYR A 317 -13.02 17.23 8.01
N GLU A 318 -13.66 16.07 7.87
CA GLU A 318 -14.69 15.62 8.81
C GLU A 318 -14.14 15.32 10.20
N ILE A 319 -12.97 14.70 10.29
CA ILE A 319 -12.39 14.33 11.58
C ILE A 319 -11.62 15.47 12.26
N THR A 320 -11.00 16.37 11.48
CA THR A 320 -10.11 17.42 12.03
C THR A 320 -10.76 18.80 12.13
N GLU A 321 -11.81 19.05 11.36
CA GLU A 321 -12.38 20.38 11.14
C GLU A 321 -11.37 21.42 10.60
N ASP A 322 -10.21 20.99 10.05
CA ASP A 322 -9.22 21.87 9.40
C ASP A 322 -9.73 22.39 8.05
N LYS A 323 -10.55 23.44 8.14
CA LYS A 323 -11.15 24.12 6.99
C LYS A 323 -10.09 24.78 6.10
N GLU A 324 -8.98 25.26 6.66
CA GLU A 324 -7.93 25.90 5.88
C GLU A 324 -7.36 24.92 4.86
N THR A 325 -6.96 23.74 5.32
CA THR A 325 -6.45 22.67 4.45
C THR A 325 -7.48 22.21 3.44
N ALA A 326 -8.73 22.02 3.86
CA ALA A 326 -9.80 21.60 2.96
C ALA A 326 -10.07 22.62 1.84
N VAL A 327 -10.04 23.92 2.16
CA VAL A 327 -10.20 25.00 1.18
C VAL A 327 -8.98 25.12 0.27
N ASP A 328 -7.77 24.97 0.80
CA ASP A 328 -6.54 25.08 0.03
C ASP A 328 -6.40 23.95 -1.00
N LEU A 329 -6.81 22.74 -0.62
CA LEU A 329 -6.75 21.54 -1.47
C LEU A 329 -8.03 21.30 -2.29
N TRP A 330 -9.11 22.07 -2.08
CA TRP A 330 -10.33 22.00 -2.89
C TRP A 330 -10.10 22.08 -4.41
N PRO A 331 -9.22 22.95 -4.94
CA PRO A 331 -8.91 22.99 -6.37
C PRO A 331 -8.35 21.68 -6.93
N VAL A 332 -7.71 20.86 -6.09
CA VAL A 332 -7.22 19.52 -6.46
C VAL A 332 -8.40 18.57 -6.64
N ALA A 333 -9.31 18.55 -5.66
CA ALA A 333 -10.49 17.69 -5.71
C ALA A 333 -11.39 18.01 -6.92
N LYS A 334 -11.62 19.31 -7.18
CA LYS A 334 -12.40 19.74 -8.35
C LYS A 334 -11.75 19.30 -9.66
N LYS A 335 -10.43 19.42 -9.77
CA LYS A 335 -9.71 19.03 -10.99
C LYS A 335 -9.81 17.54 -11.27
N GLN A 336 -9.74 16.67 -10.26
CA GLN A 336 -9.90 15.23 -10.49
C GLN A 336 -11.28 14.89 -11.07
N LEU A 337 -12.33 15.64 -10.68
CA LEU A 337 -13.67 15.49 -11.28
C LEU A 337 -13.72 15.97 -12.73
N GLU A 338 -13.06 17.08 -13.06
CA GLU A 338 -12.94 17.56 -14.44
C GLU A 338 -12.23 16.54 -15.34
N LEU A 339 -11.16 15.92 -14.83
CA LEU A 339 -10.39 14.91 -15.55
C LEU A 339 -11.17 13.61 -15.74
N LEU A 340 -11.97 13.18 -14.76
CA LEU A 340 -12.88 12.04 -14.92
C LEU A 340 -13.87 12.26 -16.07
N LYS A 341 -14.44 13.48 -16.20
CA LYS A 341 -15.43 13.79 -17.25
C LYS A 341 -14.90 13.57 -18.67
N LEU A 342 -13.58 13.60 -18.87
CA LEU A 342 -12.97 13.30 -20.17
C LEU A 342 -13.19 11.86 -20.63
N PHE A 343 -13.47 10.95 -19.69
CA PHE A 343 -13.73 9.53 -19.94
C PHE A 343 -15.23 9.20 -19.93
N LEU A 344 -16.10 10.17 -19.67
CA LEU A 344 -17.54 9.93 -19.67
C LEU A 344 -18.12 10.07 -21.08
N ASP A 345 -19.01 9.17 -21.44
CA ASP A 345 -19.88 9.32 -22.60
C ASP A 345 -21.09 10.23 -22.29
N GLU A 346 -21.90 10.48 -23.32
CA GLU A 346 -23.12 11.29 -23.24
C GLU A 346 -24.19 10.72 -22.31
N THR A 347 -24.08 9.44 -21.92
CA THR A 347 -24.98 8.75 -21.00
C THR A 347 -24.46 8.77 -19.56
N GLY A 348 -23.28 9.34 -19.30
CA GLY A 348 -22.64 9.37 -17.99
C GLY A 348 -21.91 8.08 -17.64
N MET A 349 -21.63 7.22 -18.62
CA MET A 349 -20.87 5.99 -18.42
C MET A 349 -19.39 6.25 -18.71
N ILE A 350 -18.51 5.67 -17.90
CA ILE A 350 -17.08 5.65 -18.20
C ILE A 350 -16.86 4.75 -19.42
N ASP A 351 -16.31 5.32 -20.48
CA ASP A 351 -15.72 4.57 -21.61
C ASP A 351 -14.47 3.85 -21.10
N TYR A 352 -14.69 2.63 -20.58
CA TYR A 352 -13.65 1.84 -19.91
C TYR A 352 -12.48 1.52 -20.82
N ASP A 353 -12.73 1.12 -22.07
CA ASP A 353 -11.69 0.71 -22.99
C ASP A 353 -10.81 1.89 -23.42
N ARG A 354 -11.39 3.09 -23.53
CA ARG A 354 -10.62 4.30 -23.74
C ARG A 354 -9.85 4.68 -22.48
N ALA A 355 -10.51 4.72 -21.33
CA ALA A 355 -9.89 5.10 -20.06
C ALA A 355 -8.71 4.19 -19.71
N ALA A 356 -8.87 2.87 -19.83
CA ALA A 356 -7.84 1.88 -19.49
C ALA A 356 -6.59 1.94 -20.40
N LYS A 357 -6.68 2.58 -21.57
CA LYS A 357 -5.53 2.85 -22.44
C LYS A 357 -4.75 4.10 -22.01
N ASP A 358 -5.45 5.09 -21.47
CA ASP A 358 -4.88 6.40 -21.13
C ASP A 358 -4.40 6.47 -19.67
N ILE A 359 -5.10 5.79 -18.76
CA ILE A 359 -4.85 5.82 -17.32
C ILE A 359 -5.05 4.44 -16.70
N TRP A 360 -4.21 4.09 -15.72
CA TRP A 360 -4.34 2.80 -15.05
C TRP A 360 -5.62 2.78 -14.19
N ILE A 361 -6.38 1.69 -14.28
CA ILE A 361 -7.52 1.39 -13.41
C ILE A 361 -7.14 0.18 -12.55
N PHE A 362 -6.86 0.42 -11.26
CA PHE A 362 -6.33 -0.60 -10.37
C PHE A 362 -7.43 -1.49 -9.78
N ILE A 363 -8.31 -0.95 -8.92
CA ILE A 363 -9.39 -1.64 -8.19
C ILE A 363 -8.91 -2.74 -7.22
N ASP A 364 -8.19 -3.75 -7.70
CA ASP A 364 -7.74 -4.89 -6.91
C ASP A 364 -6.66 -5.72 -7.65
N TRP A 365 -5.84 -6.46 -6.90
CA TRP A 365 -4.90 -7.46 -7.42
C TRP A 365 -5.59 -8.80 -7.65
N LYS A 366 -6.56 -8.82 -8.58
CA LYS A 366 -7.28 -10.04 -8.95
C LYS A 366 -7.15 -10.34 -10.44
N ASP A 367 -6.52 -11.46 -10.76
CA ASP A 367 -6.38 -11.95 -12.13
C ASP A 367 -7.76 -12.17 -12.76
N GLY A 368 -7.91 -11.70 -14.01
CA GLY A 368 -9.15 -11.83 -14.78
C GLY A 368 -10.25 -10.84 -14.40
N LEU A 369 -10.05 -9.91 -13.46
CA LEU A 369 -11.08 -8.94 -13.07
C LEU A 369 -11.39 -7.93 -14.20
N HIS A 370 -12.63 -7.91 -14.67
CA HIS A 370 -13.12 -6.86 -15.58
C HIS A 370 -13.64 -5.65 -14.79
N LYS A 371 -12.95 -4.50 -14.92
CA LYS A 371 -13.05 -3.39 -13.96
C LYS A 371 -14.10 -2.34 -14.29
N ALA A 372 -14.76 -2.39 -15.45
CA ALA A 372 -15.73 -1.37 -15.89
C ALA A 372 -16.86 -1.11 -14.88
N GLY A 373 -17.52 -2.18 -14.37
CA GLY A 373 -18.56 -2.04 -13.36
C GLY A 373 -18.03 -1.43 -12.05
N ALA A 374 -16.88 -1.91 -11.58
CA ALA A 374 -16.26 -1.44 -10.35
C ALA A 374 -15.85 0.05 -10.42
N ILE A 375 -15.17 0.47 -11.50
CA ILE A 375 -14.73 1.86 -11.64
C ILE A 375 -15.90 2.84 -11.80
N GLN A 376 -17.00 2.43 -12.46
CA GLN A 376 -18.23 3.24 -12.52
C GLN A 376 -18.80 3.46 -11.11
N GLY A 377 -18.93 2.40 -10.32
CA GLY A 377 -19.42 2.49 -8.95
C GLY A 377 -18.53 3.37 -8.05
N LEU A 378 -17.20 3.22 -8.17
CA LEU A 378 -16.22 4.02 -7.44
C LEU A 378 -16.30 5.51 -7.83
N ALA A 379 -16.45 5.81 -9.11
CA ALA A 379 -16.64 7.18 -9.57
C ALA A 379 -17.91 7.81 -8.99
N ILE A 380 -19.05 7.11 -9.02
CA ILE A 380 -20.29 7.59 -8.41
C ILE A 380 -20.10 7.85 -6.91
N TYR A 381 -19.43 6.94 -6.21
CA TYR A 381 -19.08 7.10 -4.80
C TYR A 381 -18.24 8.37 -4.57
N SER A 382 -17.13 8.53 -5.29
CA SER A 382 -16.25 9.69 -5.15
C SER A 382 -16.95 11.02 -5.49
N LEU A 383 -17.83 11.05 -6.50
CA LEU A 383 -18.62 12.24 -6.83
C LEU A 383 -19.57 12.63 -5.69
N LYS A 384 -20.22 11.64 -5.06
CA LYS A 384 -21.10 11.87 -3.90
C LYS A 384 -20.32 12.43 -2.71
N GLU A 385 -19.17 11.84 -2.39
CA GLU A 385 -18.31 12.31 -1.31
C GLU A 385 -17.73 13.70 -1.60
N THR A 386 -17.33 13.97 -2.85
CA THR A 386 -16.83 15.30 -3.26
C THR A 386 -17.92 16.37 -3.19
N TYR A 387 -19.17 16.04 -3.56
CA TYR A 387 -20.29 16.95 -3.40
C TYR A 387 -20.64 17.19 -1.92
N ALA A 388 -20.47 16.18 -1.06
CA ALA A 388 -20.61 16.35 0.38
C ALA A 388 -19.54 17.31 0.94
N LEU A 389 -18.29 17.19 0.49
CA LEU A 389 -17.22 18.14 0.81
C LEU A 389 -17.57 19.56 0.33
N ALA A 390 -18.05 19.70 -0.91
CA ALA A 390 -18.47 21.00 -1.47
C ALA A 390 -19.50 21.68 -0.57
N LYS A 391 -20.51 20.93 -0.09
CA LYS A 391 -21.52 21.43 0.85
C LYS A 391 -20.91 21.91 2.16
N ARG A 392 -20.01 21.12 2.78
CA ARG A 392 -19.36 21.53 4.04
C ARG A 392 -18.49 22.78 3.86
N LEU A 393 -17.96 23.01 2.66
CA LEU A 393 -17.17 24.20 2.33
C LEU A 393 -17.98 25.40 1.81
N ASN A 394 -19.31 25.25 1.61
CA ASN A 394 -20.17 26.21 0.90
C ASN A 394 -19.68 26.52 -0.52
N LYS A 395 -19.29 25.48 -1.27
CA LYS A 395 -18.72 25.54 -2.62
C LYS A 395 -19.55 24.79 -3.67
N GLU A 396 -20.80 24.46 -3.37
CA GLU A 396 -21.71 23.73 -4.26
C GLU A 396 -21.88 24.42 -5.61
N ASN A 397 -21.85 25.76 -5.63
CA ASN A 397 -21.96 26.55 -6.86
C ASN A 397 -20.80 26.31 -7.84
N GLU A 398 -19.62 25.88 -7.35
CA GLU A 398 -18.48 25.55 -8.22
C GLU A 398 -18.62 24.20 -8.91
N VAL A 399 -19.58 23.37 -8.47
CA VAL A 399 -19.83 21.99 -8.91
C VAL A 399 -21.32 21.70 -9.03
N ALA A 400 -22.10 22.70 -9.45
CA ALA A 400 -23.57 22.67 -9.46
C ALA A 400 -24.14 21.58 -10.37
N GLU A 401 -23.36 21.09 -11.33
CA GLU A 401 -23.71 20.01 -12.24
C GLU A 401 -23.63 18.61 -11.59
N LEU A 402 -22.89 18.44 -10.48
CA LEU A 402 -22.64 17.12 -9.90
C LEU A 402 -23.91 16.37 -9.49
N PRO A 403 -24.93 16.98 -8.84
CA PRO A 403 -26.15 16.25 -8.49
C PRO A 403 -26.87 15.64 -9.70
N ALA A 404 -26.88 16.35 -10.83
CA ALA A 404 -27.47 15.85 -12.07
C ALA A 404 -26.61 14.73 -12.68
N LEU A 405 -25.29 14.94 -12.74
CA LEU A 405 -24.35 13.94 -13.24
C LEU A 405 -24.40 12.65 -12.40
N ILE A 406 -24.36 12.74 -11.07
CA ILE A 406 -24.46 11.59 -10.16
C ILE A 406 -25.73 10.78 -10.44
N ARG A 407 -26.87 11.44 -10.65
CA ARG A 407 -28.13 10.77 -10.99
C ARG A 407 -28.01 10.04 -12.33
N GLN A 408 -27.51 10.73 -13.35
CA GLN A 408 -27.31 10.17 -14.68
C GLN A 408 -26.38 8.94 -14.65
N MET A 409 -25.21 9.05 -14.00
CA MET A 409 -24.26 7.95 -13.83
C MET A 409 -24.86 6.78 -13.06
N THR A 410 -25.68 7.06 -12.04
CA THR A 410 -26.36 6.03 -11.23
C THR A 410 -27.40 5.27 -12.06
N ASP A 411 -28.24 5.99 -12.80
CA ASP A 411 -29.26 5.40 -13.66
C ASP A 411 -28.63 4.61 -14.82
N GLY A 412 -27.56 5.14 -15.42
CA GLY A 412 -26.75 4.47 -16.44
C GLY A 412 -26.11 3.19 -15.91
N ALA A 413 -25.46 3.25 -14.75
CA ALA A 413 -24.86 2.08 -14.11
C ALA A 413 -25.88 0.97 -13.84
N ARG A 414 -27.07 1.35 -13.32
CA ARG A 414 -28.16 0.41 -13.11
C ARG A 414 -28.69 -0.18 -14.41
N LYS A 415 -28.82 0.62 -15.47
CA LYS A 415 -29.32 0.15 -16.76
C LYS A 415 -28.34 -0.80 -17.46
N GLN A 416 -27.04 -0.51 -17.40
CA GLN A 416 -26.02 -1.22 -18.17
C GLN A 416 -25.47 -2.44 -17.46
N PHE A 417 -25.25 -2.36 -16.14
CA PHE A 417 -24.57 -3.41 -15.40
C PHE A 417 -25.51 -4.33 -14.63
N PHE A 418 -26.74 -3.92 -14.30
CA PHE A 418 -27.62 -4.77 -13.51
C PHE A 418 -28.31 -5.82 -14.38
N ASP A 419 -27.99 -7.09 -14.14
CA ASP A 419 -28.67 -8.21 -14.75
C ASP A 419 -29.90 -8.62 -13.93
N LYS A 420 -31.07 -8.66 -14.59
CA LYS A 420 -32.35 -8.97 -13.93
C LYS A 420 -32.53 -10.45 -13.65
N GLU A 421 -31.86 -11.32 -14.40
CA GLU A 421 -32.00 -12.78 -14.24
C GLU A 421 -31.23 -13.26 -13.02
N SER A 422 -29.96 -12.87 -12.92
CA SER A 422 -29.11 -13.19 -11.77
C SER A 422 -29.35 -12.28 -10.56
N ASN A 423 -30.00 -11.11 -10.76
CA ASN A 423 -30.18 -10.07 -9.74
C ASN A 423 -28.84 -9.55 -9.17
N LEU A 424 -27.80 -9.54 -10.00
CA LEU A 424 -26.44 -9.08 -9.69
C LEU A 424 -25.96 -8.10 -10.75
N PHE A 425 -24.90 -7.35 -10.44
CA PHE A 425 -24.19 -6.55 -11.43
C PHE A 425 -23.18 -7.39 -12.20
N VAL A 426 -23.17 -7.28 -13.52
CA VAL A 426 -22.26 -7.95 -14.44
C VAL A 426 -21.35 -6.93 -15.13
N SER A 427 -20.15 -7.34 -15.56
CA SER A 427 -19.13 -6.45 -16.13
C SER A 427 -18.46 -7.11 -17.34
N GLY A 428 -18.29 -6.34 -18.43
CA GLY A 428 -17.66 -6.82 -19.66
C GLY A 428 -18.58 -7.66 -20.55
N GLU A 429 -18.08 -8.04 -21.73
CA GLU A 429 -18.84 -8.81 -22.72
C GLU A 429 -19.25 -10.19 -22.19
N ASP A 430 -18.38 -10.82 -21.37
CA ASP A 430 -18.64 -12.12 -20.73
C ASP A 430 -19.62 -12.04 -19.55
N GLN A 431 -20.18 -10.86 -19.26
CA GLN A 431 -21.08 -10.62 -18.13
C GLN A 431 -20.50 -11.13 -16.79
N GLN A 432 -19.23 -10.85 -16.53
CA GLN A 432 -18.54 -11.32 -15.35
C GLN A 432 -19.20 -10.80 -14.06
N VAL A 433 -19.54 -11.72 -13.15
CA VAL A 433 -19.93 -11.40 -11.78
C VAL A 433 -18.68 -11.34 -10.91
N SER A 434 -18.41 -10.19 -10.31
CA SER A 434 -17.29 -10.00 -9.38
C SER A 434 -17.72 -9.27 -8.10
N TYR A 435 -17.04 -9.59 -6.99
CA TYR A 435 -17.21 -8.88 -5.72
C TYR A 435 -16.95 -7.38 -5.91
N ALA A 436 -15.89 -7.02 -6.64
CA ALA A 436 -15.52 -5.64 -6.90
C ALA A 436 -16.67 -4.81 -7.50
N SER A 437 -17.37 -5.36 -8.50
CA SER A 437 -18.51 -4.67 -9.12
C SER A 437 -19.65 -4.47 -8.12
N GLN A 438 -20.02 -5.50 -7.35
CA GLN A 438 -21.11 -5.37 -6.38
C GLN A 438 -20.76 -4.36 -5.27
N ILE A 439 -19.54 -4.47 -4.73
CA ILE A 439 -19.04 -3.60 -3.65
C ILE A 439 -19.15 -2.14 -4.06
N TRP A 440 -18.61 -1.79 -5.21
CA TRP A 440 -18.59 -0.40 -5.66
C TRP A 440 -19.97 0.11 -6.10
N MET A 441 -20.85 -0.74 -6.60
CA MET A 441 -22.25 -0.35 -6.86
C MET A 441 -23.03 -0.09 -5.57
N VAL A 442 -22.78 -0.89 -4.52
CA VAL A 442 -23.37 -0.69 -3.19
C VAL A 442 -22.82 0.58 -2.54
N LEU A 443 -21.50 0.76 -2.50
CA LEU A 443 -20.85 1.96 -1.93
C LEU A 443 -21.22 3.23 -2.71
N GLY A 444 -21.27 3.14 -4.04
CA GLY A 444 -21.75 4.21 -4.92
C GLY A 444 -23.23 4.50 -4.75
N GLY A 445 -23.99 3.69 -4.00
CA GLY A 445 -25.42 3.90 -3.76
C GLY A 445 -26.27 3.77 -5.02
N VAL A 446 -25.89 2.88 -5.94
CA VAL A 446 -26.70 2.46 -7.11
C VAL A 446 -27.84 1.54 -6.68
N THR A 447 -27.67 0.89 -5.54
CA THR A 447 -28.66 0.05 -4.87
C THR A 447 -29.24 0.75 -3.65
N THR A 448 -30.48 0.43 -3.30
CA THR A 448 -30.98 0.76 -1.96
C THR A 448 -30.30 -0.10 -0.88
N LYS A 449 -30.35 0.30 0.39
CA LYS A 449 -29.81 -0.49 1.51
C LYS A 449 -30.30 -1.95 1.52
N LYS A 450 -31.62 -2.14 1.34
CA LYS A 450 -32.26 -3.48 1.34
C LYS A 450 -31.86 -4.31 0.12
N GLU A 451 -31.78 -3.67 -1.04
CA GLU A 451 -31.35 -4.31 -2.27
C GLU A 451 -29.87 -4.72 -2.20
N GLY A 452 -28.99 -3.83 -1.74
CA GLY A 452 -27.57 -4.12 -1.54
C GLY A 452 -27.35 -5.29 -0.59
N ALA A 453 -28.12 -5.37 0.51
CA ALA A 453 -28.07 -6.52 1.41
C ALA A 453 -28.44 -7.85 0.72
N ASN A 454 -29.45 -7.83 -0.16
CA ASN A 454 -29.84 -9.02 -0.93
C ASN A 454 -28.78 -9.40 -1.97
N ILE A 455 -28.21 -8.41 -2.68
CA ILE A 455 -27.14 -8.61 -3.65
C ILE A 455 -25.91 -9.23 -2.97
N VAL A 456 -25.49 -8.71 -1.82
CA VAL A 456 -24.35 -9.28 -1.07
C VAL A 456 -24.62 -10.72 -0.66
N LYS A 457 -25.83 -11.04 -0.17
CA LYS A 457 -26.20 -12.42 0.19
C LYS A 457 -26.16 -13.38 -1.00
N GLN A 458 -26.68 -12.94 -2.15
CA GLN A 458 -26.63 -13.72 -3.40
C GLN A 458 -25.20 -13.88 -3.91
N LEU A 459 -24.41 -12.80 -3.90
CA LEU A 459 -23.00 -12.79 -4.29
C LEU A 459 -22.20 -13.83 -3.48
N MET A 460 -22.39 -13.88 -2.16
CA MET A 460 -21.70 -14.84 -1.28
C MET A 460 -22.05 -16.31 -1.58
N GLN A 461 -23.17 -16.57 -2.27
CA GLN A 461 -23.61 -17.90 -2.66
C GLN A 461 -23.28 -18.23 -4.12
N HIS A 462 -22.75 -17.27 -4.88
CA HIS A 462 -22.52 -17.41 -6.31
C HIS A 462 -21.17 -18.09 -6.59
N GLU A 463 -21.20 -19.36 -7.00
CA GLU A 463 -20.01 -20.22 -7.15
C GLU A 463 -18.92 -19.62 -8.06
N ASN A 464 -19.33 -18.96 -9.14
CA ASN A 464 -18.41 -18.42 -10.15
C ASN A 464 -18.06 -16.93 -9.93
N ALA A 465 -18.45 -16.34 -8.80
CA ALA A 465 -18.17 -14.93 -8.55
C ALA A 465 -16.67 -14.73 -8.27
N LEU A 466 -16.06 -13.78 -8.98
CA LEU A 466 -14.65 -13.46 -8.78
C LEU A 466 -14.49 -12.75 -7.42
N THR A 467 -13.82 -13.44 -6.48
CA THR A 467 -13.58 -12.96 -5.11
C THR A 467 -12.52 -11.85 -5.06
N PRO A 468 -12.44 -11.09 -3.95
CA PRO A 468 -11.31 -10.19 -3.72
C PRO A 468 -9.96 -10.89 -3.86
N GLY A 469 -8.96 -10.17 -4.37
CA GLY A 469 -7.58 -10.61 -4.55
C GLY A 469 -6.70 -10.38 -3.32
N GLY A 470 -7.09 -9.47 -2.44
CA GLY A 470 -6.37 -9.23 -1.19
C GLY A 470 -7.15 -8.37 -0.19
N PRO A 471 -6.53 -8.05 0.96
CA PRO A 471 -7.18 -7.33 2.06
C PRO A 471 -7.70 -5.94 1.67
N TYR A 472 -7.07 -5.29 0.68
CA TYR A 472 -7.48 -4.00 0.13
C TYR A 472 -8.97 -4.00 -0.27
N LEU A 473 -9.40 -4.94 -1.11
CA LEU A 473 -10.80 -4.98 -1.54
C LEU A 473 -11.74 -5.55 -0.45
N TYR A 474 -11.22 -6.39 0.46
CA TYR A 474 -11.98 -6.84 1.63
C TYR A 474 -12.38 -5.68 2.56
N HIS A 475 -11.57 -4.61 2.67
CA HIS A 475 -11.98 -3.40 3.39
C HIS A 475 -13.32 -2.86 2.86
N TYR A 476 -13.37 -2.61 1.55
CA TYR A 476 -14.57 -2.05 0.90
C TYR A 476 -15.75 -3.02 0.98
N PHE A 477 -15.49 -4.34 0.97
CA PHE A 477 -16.53 -5.34 1.19
C PHE A 477 -17.16 -5.21 2.57
N LEU A 478 -16.36 -5.11 3.64
CA LEU A 478 -16.87 -4.90 4.99
C LEU A 478 -17.66 -3.58 5.08
N GLN A 479 -17.15 -2.49 4.49
CA GLN A 479 -17.86 -1.20 4.48
C GLN A 479 -19.21 -1.29 3.74
N ALA A 480 -19.27 -1.99 2.61
CA ALA A 480 -20.51 -2.21 1.86
C ALA A 480 -21.54 -3.01 2.68
N MET A 481 -21.11 -4.06 3.36
CA MET A 481 -21.95 -4.87 4.27
C MET A 481 -22.51 -4.03 5.41
N ILE A 482 -21.66 -3.22 6.07
CA ILE A 482 -22.07 -2.35 7.17
C ILE A 482 -23.08 -1.30 6.68
N ASN A 483 -22.84 -0.68 5.52
CA ASN A 483 -23.78 0.28 4.90
C ASN A 483 -25.13 -0.38 4.61
N CYS A 484 -25.13 -1.67 4.26
CA CYS A 484 -26.33 -2.50 4.05
C CYS A 484 -27.01 -2.96 5.35
N GLY A 485 -26.42 -2.71 6.53
CA GLY A 485 -26.93 -3.17 7.82
C GLY A 485 -26.61 -4.64 8.14
N MET A 486 -25.65 -5.24 7.44
CA MET A 486 -25.19 -6.63 7.62
C MET A 486 -23.99 -6.69 8.58
N GLY A 487 -24.13 -6.08 9.76
CA GLY A 487 -23.03 -5.92 10.70
C GLY A 487 -22.50 -7.25 11.26
N LEU A 488 -23.40 -8.19 11.57
CA LEU A 488 -23.01 -9.51 12.09
C LEU A 488 -22.26 -10.32 11.03
N GLU A 489 -22.75 -10.33 9.80
CA GLU A 489 -22.09 -11.00 8.69
C GLU A 489 -20.74 -10.34 8.36
N ALA A 490 -20.62 -9.01 8.45
CA ALA A 490 -19.35 -8.30 8.28
C ALA A 490 -18.33 -8.70 9.35
N LYS A 491 -18.77 -8.86 10.62
CA LYS A 491 -17.93 -9.38 11.70
C LYS A 491 -17.45 -10.80 11.42
N GLU A 492 -18.32 -11.67 10.90
CA GLU A 492 -17.95 -13.03 10.53
C GLU A 492 -16.89 -13.05 9.41
N ILE A 493 -17.05 -12.22 8.37
CA ILE A 493 -16.02 -12.08 7.33
C ILE A 493 -14.69 -11.60 7.92
N MET A 494 -14.71 -10.61 8.82
CA MET A 494 -13.50 -10.13 9.48
C MET A 494 -12.77 -11.25 10.24
N LEU A 495 -13.50 -12.02 11.03
CA LEU A 495 -12.97 -13.15 11.80
C LEU A 495 -12.42 -14.25 10.88
N ASN A 496 -13.14 -14.57 9.80
CA ASN A 496 -12.74 -15.63 8.88
C ASN A 496 -11.58 -15.26 7.96
N TYR A 497 -11.33 -13.96 7.75
CA TYR A 497 -10.23 -13.50 6.89
C TYR A 497 -9.02 -13.03 7.71
N TRP A 498 -9.17 -11.98 8.52
CA TRP A 498 -8.08 -11.49 9.35
C TRP A 498 -7.78 -12.40 10.53
N GLY A 499 -8.81 -13.00 11.14
CA GLY A 499 -8.58 -13.99 12.21
C GLY A 499 -7.80 -15.21 11.74
N LYS A 500 -7.88 -15.59 10.45
CA LYS A 500 -7.02 -16.64 9.88
C LYS A 500 -5.57 -16.21 9.71
N MET A 501 -5.30 -14.95 9.37
CA MET A 501 -3.93 -14.41 9.44
C MET A 501 -3.39 -14.45 10.89
N VAL A 502 -4.23 -14.13 11.88
CA VAL A 502 -3.86 -14.25 13.31
C VAL A 502 -3.54 -15.71 13.67
N GLU A 503 -4.41 -16.66 13.33
CA GLU A 503 -4.18 -18.10 13.57
C GLU A 503 -2.88 -18.61 12.91
N LYS A 504 -2.51 -18.01 11.77
CA LYS A 504 -1.29 -18.31 11.03
C LYS A 504 -0.04 -17.62 11.58
N GLY A 505 -0.17 -16.84 12.66
CA GLY A 505 0.96 -16.23 13.38
C GLY A 505 1.41 -14.89 12.81
N ALA A 506 0.53 -14.15 12.14
CA ALA A 506 0.86 -12.81 11.65
C ALA A 506 1.23 -11.84 12.79
N ASP A 507 2.42 -11.23 12.70
CA ASP A 507 2.81 -10.11 13.57
C ASP A 507 2.23 -8.78 13.08
N THR A 508 2.10 -8.67 11.76
CA THR A 508 1.52 -7.56 10.99
C THR A 508 0.69 -8.15 9.84
N PHE A 509 -0.26 -7.40 9.31
CA PHE A 509 -1.12 -7.87 8.22
C PHE A 509 -0.44 -7.70 6.85
N TRP A 510 -0.68 -8.70 6.00
CA TRP A 510 0.04 -8.91 4.75
C TRP A 510 -0.58 -8.16 3.58
N GLU A 511 0.24 -7.77 2.62
CA GLU A 511 -0.20 -7.13 1.37
C GLU A 511 -1.13 -8.04 0.56
N VAL A 512 -0.74 -9.32 0.45
CA VAL A 512 -1.41 -10.35 -0.35
C VAL A 512 -1.72 -11.51 0.58
N TYR A 513 -2.99 -11.91 0.61
CA TYR A 513 -3.42 -13.10 1.34
C TYR A 513 -4.61 -13.73 0.60
N ASP A 514 -4.41 -14.94 0.07
CA ASP A 514 -5.51 -15.78 -0.39
C ASP A 514 -5.60 -16.98 0.57
N PRO A 515 -6.70 -17.17 1.31
CA PRO A 515 -6.91 -18.33 2.18
C PRO A 515 -6.79 -19.68 1.44
N LYS A 516 -6.91 -19.70 0.11
CA LYS A 516 -6.77 -20.89 -0.74
C LYS A 516 -5.37 -21.06 -1.33
N ASP A 517 -4.54 -20.01 -1.30
CA ASP A 517 -3.17 -20.03 -1.84
C ASP A 517 -2.27 -19.08 -1.03
N GLU A 518 -1.64 -19.63 0.00
CA GLU A 518 -0.72 -18.89 0.88
C GLU A 518 0.58 -18.44 0.16
N TYR A 519 0.86 -18.97 -1.03
CA TYR A 519 2.04 -18.64 -1.84
C TYR A 519 1.72 -17.63 -2.95
N LYS A 520 0.48 -17.12 -3.02
CA LYS A 520 0.06 -16.16 -4.04
C LYS A 520 0.96 -14.93 -4.01
N SER A 521 1.45 -14.55 -5.18
CA SER A 521 2.23 -13.33 -5.38
C SER A 521 1.95 -12.75 -6.76
N PRO A 522 1.53 -11.47 -6.88
CA PRO A 522 1.47 -10.79 -8.16
C PRO A 522 2.88 -10.49 -8.73
N TYR A 523 3.93 -10.75 -7.93
CA TYR A 523 5.33 -10.48 -8.26
C TYR A 523 6.10 -11.73 -8.64
N ASN A 524 5.42 -12.87 -8.85
CA ASN A 524 6.00 -14.18 -9.19
C ASN A 524 6.99 -14.75 -8.14
N PHE A 525 7.08 -14.15 -6.94
CA PHE A 525 7.96 -14.61 -5.88
C PHE A 525 7.41 -14.17 -4.52
N TYR A 526 6.80 -15.07 -3.76
CA TYR A 526 6.13 -14.71 -2.51
C TYR A 526 7.05 -14.10 -1.42
N PRO A 527 8.36 -14.39 -1.31
CA PRO A 527 9.23 -13.62 -0.41
C PRO A 527 9.30 -12.12 -0.75
N MET A 528 8.95 -11.73 -1.99
CA MET A 528 8.87 -10.33 -2.43
C MET A 528 7.61 -9.59 -1.97
N ASN A 529 6.55 -10.31 -1.58
CA ASN A 529 5.35 -9.68 -1.00
C ASN A 529 5.71 -8.93 0.28
N SER A 530 4.99 -7.84 0.60
CA SER A 530 5.14 -7.19 1.90
C SER A 530 4.31 -7.93 2.96
N TYR A 531 4.92 -8.29 4.08
CA TYR A 531 4.23 -8.91 5.21
C TYR A 531 3.89 -7.92 6.31
N CYS A 532 4.30 -6.66 6.18
CA CYS A 532 3.67 -5.53 6.84
C CYS A 532 3.13 -4.59 5.75
N HIS A 533 1.81 -4.51 5.57
CA HIS A 533 1.22 -3.64 4.55
C HIS A 533 -0.03 -2.92 5.07
N ALA A 534 0.01 -1.60 4.98
CA ALA A 534 -0.87 -0.73 5.74
C ALA A 534 -2.33 -0.79 5.27
N TRP A 535 -2.57 -1.03 3.98
CA TRP A 535 -3.93 -1.22 3.46
C TRP A 535 -4.71 -2.39 4.11
N SER A 536 -4.00 -3.29 4.79
CA SER A 536 -4.54 -4.49 5.43
C SER A 536 -4.85 -4.26 6.90
N CYS A 537 -4.48 -3.09 7.47
CA CYS A 537 -4.70 -2.75 8.87
C CYS A 537 -6.10 -2.20 9.17
N THR A 538 -6.97 -2.12 8.16
CA THR A 538 -8.29 -1.50 8.28
C THR A 538 -9.29 -2.15 9.26
N PRO A 539 -9.13 -3.39 9.77
CA PRO A 539 -9.91 -3.83 10.92
C PRO A 539 -9.85 -2.88 12.13
N VAL A 540 -8.72 -2.17 12.34
CA VAL A 540 -8.60 -1.13 13.38
C VAL A 540 -9.70 -0.09 13.25
N TYR A 541 -9.93 0.41 12.03
CA TYR A 541 -10.99 1.37 11.75
C TYR A 541 -12.38 0.80 12.09
N PHE A 542 -12.68 -0.42 11.63
CA PHE A 542 -14.00 -1.01 11.84
C PHE A 542 -14.29 -1.33 13.30
N ILE A 543 -13.33 -1.94 14.00
CA ILE A 543 -13.45 -2.33 15.41
C ILE A 543 -13.72 -1.11 16.29
N ARG A 544 -13.08 0.02 15.98
CA ARG A 544 -13.12 1.24 16.80
C ARG A 544 -14.25 2.19 16.40
N LYS A 545 -14.60 2.28 15.11
CA LYS A 545 -15.73 3.10 14.64
C LYS A 545 -17.08 2.45 14.87
N TYR A 546 -17.17 1.11 14.84
CA TYR A 546 -18.42 0.37 15.01
C TYR A 546 -18.38 -0.58 16.22
N PRO A 547 -18.20 -0.06 17.46
CA PRO A 547 -18.08 -0.89 18.65
C PRO A 547 -19.30 -1.78 18.90
N ASP A 548 -20.49 -1.35 18.50
CA ASP A 548 -21.73 -2.14 18.61
C ASP A 548 -21.74 -3.41 17.76
N ILE A 549 -20.91 -3.46 16.71
CA ILE A 549 -20.76 -4.63 15.85
C ILE A 549 -19.61 -5.49 16.37
N PHE A 550 -18.44 -4.88 16.58
CA PHE A 550 -17.20 -5.63 16.75
C PHE A 550 -16.76 -5.83 18.21
N GLN A 551 -17.20 -4.99 19.15
CA GLN A 551 -16.76 -5.05 20.56
C GLN A 551 -17.81 -5.66 21.52
N LYS A 552 -18.91 -6.16 20.98
CA LYS A 552 -20.00 -6.84 21.72
C LYS A 552 -19.98 -8.35 21.55
#